data_AF-A0A7Y2DK68-F1
#
_entry.id   AF-A0A7Y2DK68-F1
#
_cell.length_a   1.000
_cell.length_b   1.000
_cell.length_c   1.000
_cell.angle_alpha   90.00
_cell.angle_beta   90.00
_cell.angle_gamma   90.00
#
_symmetry.space_group_name_H-M   'P 1'
#
loop_
_entity.id
_entity.type
_entity.pdbx_description
1 polymer ?
#
loop_
_entity_poly.entity_id
_entity_poly.type
_entity_poly.pdbx_seq_one_letter_code
_entity_poly.pdbx_strand_id
1 'polypeptide(L)'
;MITVVGLGPGDPGLVTTETLNAIDANPVRFLRTSRHPTASLVEGATSFDDVYERADTFDDVYTEISDRLVAAAAAGGDLLYAVPGSPLILERTVQHLRSTGVELRILPAVSFLDQVWATLGLDPIESRVRLVDGHTFAEHAAGDTGPVLVAHAHNNRVLSDIKLAVDADDDQTAIILQRLGTPHEAITEVVWSDLDRVVEADHLTSVFIPHITVPVAADLMRSVELVHTLRRECPWDRQQTHESLRRHLLEETYEVLEAIDGVDPESGTGYADLEEELGDLWFQVLFHSELASEAGQFAMADVARGIHDKLVSRHPHVFGDAVAADAEAVLSTWEEAKVAEKNRGSIMDGIPMALPALALTEKVLKKGAATKPLDLSDDELRERAHLFDASEHGVAVALTAVVEVARRHGIDAEGALRTATADALDRFRQIEGTDRSDRWILG
;
A
#
# COMPACT_ATOMS: atom_id res chain seq x y z
N MET A 1 31.69 33.74 -7.84
CA MET A 1 30.64 33.01 -8.59
C MET A 1 31.00 31.53 -8.67
N ILE A 2 30.04 30.61 -8.68
CA ILE A 2 30.31 29.17 -8.84
C ILE A 2 29.83 28.72 -10.21
N THR A 3 30.76 28.29 -11.08
CA THR A 3 30.43 27.64 -12.35
C THR A 3 30.34 26.13 -12.15
N VAL A 4 29.18 25.53 -12.41
CA VAL A 4 28.99 24.08 -12.31
C VAL A 4 29.01 23.46 -13.70
N VAL A 5 29.81 22.40 -13.88
CA VAL A 5 29.95 21.68 -15.16
C VAL A 5 29.74 20.18 -14.99
N GLY A 6 29.24 19.53 -16.04
CA GLY A 6 29.06 18.08 -16.06
C GLY A 6 30.12 17.38 -16.88
N LEU A 7 30.62 16.26 -16.38
CA LEU A 7 31.65 15.43 -17.00
C LEU A 7 31.10 14.31 -17.88
N GLY A 8 29.81 14.35 -18.20
CA GLY A 8 29.16 13.35 -19.05
C GLY A 8 29.01 11.99 -18.39
N PRO A 9 28.41 11.00 -19.09
CA PRO A 9 28.04 9.71 -18.51
C PRO A 9 29.18 8.71 -18.37
N GLY A 10 30.39 9.02 -18.89
CA GLY A 10 31.57 8.15 -18.74
C GLY A 10 32.52 8.20 -19.94
N ASP A 11 32.01 8.35 -21.16
CA ASP A 11 32.86 8.53 -22.35
C ASP A 11 33.43 9.96 -22.39
N PRO A 12 34.78 10.14 -22.43
CA PRO A 12 35.41 11.45 -22.63
C PRO A 12 34.91 12.20 -23.88
N GLY A 13 34.50 11.48 -24.94
CA GLY A 13 33.96 12.06 -26.16
C GLY A 13 32.60 12.74 -26.00
N LEU A 14 31.90 12.48 -24.88
CA LEU A 14 30.62 13.11 -24.54
C LEU A 14 30.76 14.32 -23.61
N VAL A 15 31.98 14.67 -23.23
CA VAL A 15 32.24 15.93 -22.52
C VAL A 15 32.21 17.07 -23.53
N THR A 16 31.32 18.04 -23.30
CA THR A 16 31.10 19.12 -24.26
C THR A 16 32.32 20.05 -24.33
N THR A 17 32.54 20.64 -25.51
CA THR A 17 33.56 21.68 -25.69
C THR A 17 33.36 22.85 -24.72
N GLU A 18 32.11 23.19 -24.39
CA GLU A 18 31.80 24.24 -23.43
C GLU A 18 32.28 23.89 -22.02
N THR A 19 32.07 22.63 -21.57
CA THR A 19 32.61 22.13 -20.30
C THR A 19 34.14 22.22 -20.28
N LEU A 20 34.80 21.75 -21.34
CA LEU A 20 36.28 21.78 -21.42
C LEU A 20 36.82 23.21 -21.35
N ASN A 21 36.23 24.13 -22.13
CA ASN A 21 36.60 25.54 -22.11
C ASN A 21 36.39 26.17 -20.71
N ALA A 22 35.32 25.78 -20.01
CA ALA A 22 35.07 26.26 -18.65
C ALA A 22 36.10 25.71 -17.65
N ILE A 23 36.48 24.44 -17.76
CA ILE A 23 37.55 23.84 -16.95
C ILE A 23 38.87 24.60 -17.15
N ASP A 24 39.24 24.86 -18.39
CA ASP A 24 40.48 25.58 -18.73
C ASP A 24 40.47 27.03 -18.21
N ALA A 25 39.33 27.72 -18.30
CA ALA A 25 39.18 29.10 -17.87
C ALA A 25 39.21 29.29 -16.34
N ASN A 26 38.94 28.25 -15.55
CA ASN A 26 38.83 28.35 -14.10
C ASN A 26 40.02 27.65 -13.42
N PRO A 27 40.94 28.36 -12.76
CA PRO A 27 42.09 27.73 -12.09
C PRO A 27 41.72 27.09 -10.75
N VAL A 28 40.69 27.60 -10.06
CA VAL A 28 40.18 27.03 -8.82
C VAL A 28 39.08 26.03 -9.16
N ARG A 29 39.40 24.74 -9.00
CA ARG A 29 38.55 23.63 -9.46
C ARG A 29 38.26 22.70 -8.30
N PHE A 30 37.01 22.31 -8.20
CA PHE A 30 36.52 21.29 -7.29
C PHE A 30 35.84 20.18 -8.08
N LEU A 31 35.92 18.96 -7.56
CA LEU A 31 35.36 17.77 -8.19
C LEU A 31 34.54 17.01 -7.16
N ARG A 32 33.31 16.61 -7.51
CA ARG A 32 32.46 15.82 -6.60
C ARG A 32 33.16 14.54 -6.14
N THR A 33 33.73 13.80 -7.08
CA THR A 33 34.48 12.58 -6.80
C THR A 33 35.53 12.33 -7.87
N SER A 34 36.71 11.85 -7.48
CA SER A 34 37.72 11.36 -8.43
C SER A 34 37.35 9.99 -9.03
N ARG A 35 36.35 9.31 -8.46
CA ARG A 35 35.86 8.00 -8.91
C ARG A 35 34.86 8.14 -10.06
N HIS A 36 35.33 8.70 -11.18
CA HIS A 36 34.57 8.81 -12.42
C HIS A 36 35.50 8.67 -13.63
N PRO A 37 35.11 7.97 -14.72
CA PRO A 37 35.99 7.73 -15.86
C PRO A 37 36.58 9.00 -16.50
N THR A 38 35.83 10.10 -16.50
CA THR A 38 36.24 11.40 -17.06
C THR A 38 36.77 12.40 -16.03
N ALA A 39 36.92 11.99 -14.76
CA ALA A 39 37.46 12.86 -13.70
C ALA A 39 38.86 13.41 -14.03
N SER A 40 39.66 12.63 -14.77
CA SER A 40 41.02 13.00 -15.20
C SER A 40 41.07 14.25 -16.08
N LEU A 41 39.95 14.65 -16.71
CA LEU A 41 39.88 15.86 -17.53
C LEU A 41 39.90 17.16 -16.70
N VAL A 42 39.66 17.08 -15.38
CA VAL A 42 39.66 18.22 -14.48
C VAL A 42 40.97 18.27 -13.68
N GLU A 43 42.10 18.35 -14.37
CA GLU A 43 43.42 18.34 -13.73
C GLU A 43 43.56 19.44 -12.68
N GLY A 44 44.18 19.13 -11.55
CA GLY A 44 44.41 20.07 -10.45
C GLY A 44 43.18 20.38 -9.58
N ALA A 45 42.05 19.70 -9.80
CA ALA A 45 40.88 19.86 -8.95
C ALA A 45 41.06 19.25 -7.55
N THR A 46 40.49 19.91 -6.55
CA THR A 46 40.31 19.34 -5.20
C THR A 46 39.06 18.48 -5.21
N SER A 47 39.19 17.16 -4.97
CA SER A 47 38.03 16.28 -4.86
C SER A 47 37.43 16.32 -3.46
N PHE A 48 36.16 15.92 -3.35
CA PHE A 48 35.46 15.75 -2.07
C PHE A 48 35.34 14.27 -1.64
N ASP A 49 36.24 13.41 -2.13
CA ASP A 49 36.23 11.99 -1.75
C ASP A 49 36.41 11.80 -0.23
N ASP A 50 37.11 12.73 0.44
CA ASP A 50 37.27 12.75 1.91
C ASP A 50 35.94 12.92 2.66
N VAL A 51 34.98 13.64 2.07
CA VAL A 51 33.66 13.86 2.67
C VAL A 51 32.85 12.57 2.61
N TYR A 52 32.90 11.87 1.46
CA TYR A 52 32.27 10.56 1.28
C TYR A 52 32.82 9.49 2.23
N GLU A 53 34.12 9.57 2.58
CA GLU A 53 34.75 8.61 3.48
C GLU A 53 34.40 8.82 4.96
N ARG A 54 33.99 10.04 5.36
CA ARG A 54 33.76 10.41 6.76
C ARG A 54 32.28 10.56 7.14
N ALA A 55 31.43 11.00 6.22
CA ALA A 55 30.04 11.31 6.54
C ALA A 55 29.21 10.04 6.83
N ASP A 56 28.25 10.17 7.75
CA ASP A 56 27.36 9.06 8.14
C ASP A 56 26.24 8.85 7.11
N THR A 57 25.80 9.90 6.42
CA THR A 57 24.73 9.86 5.42
C THR A 57 25.10 10.61 4.14
N PHE A 58 24.44 10.28 3.03
CA PHE A 58 24.62 10.99 1.76
C PHE A 58 24.16 12.46 1.83
N ASP A 59 23.11 12.77 2.58
CA ASP A 59 22.64 14.16 2.73
C ASP A 59 23.65 15.02 3.50
N ASP A 60 24.36 14.44 4.48
CA ASP A 60 25.47 15.11 5.15
C ASP A 60 26.61 15.39 4.17
N VAL A 61 26.91 14.44 3.27
CA VAL A 61 27.91 14.65 2.19
C VAL A 61 27.53 15.84 1.33
N TYR A 62 26.30 15.87 0.79
CA TYR A 62 25.90 16.92 -0.14
C TYR A 62 25.80 18.30 0.53
N THR A 63 25.38 18.33 1.80
CA THR A 63 25.35 19.56 2.60
C THR A 63 26.76 20.07 2.85
N GLU A 64 27.68 19.21 3.30
CA GLU A 64 29.05 19.62 3.59
C GLU A 64 29.82 20.06 2.34
N ILE A 65 29.64 19.37 1.20
CA ILE A 65 30.22 19.79 -0.08
C ILE A 65 29.72 21.19 -0.46
N SER A 66 28.40 21.42 -0.34
CA SER A 66 27.79 22.71 -0.66
C SER A 66 28.34 23.83 0.22
N ASP A 67 28.45 23.60 1.53
CA ASP A 67 28.97 24.57 2.49
C ASP A 67 30.44 24.93 2.20
N ARG A 68 31.27 23.93 1.89
CA ARG A 68 32.68 24.13 1.52
C ARG A 68 32.80 24.94 0.23
N LEU A 69 31.96 24.67 -0.77
CA LEU A 69 31.94 25.42 -2.03
C LEU A 69 31.49 26.88 -1.83
N VAL A 70 30.47 27.12 -1.01
CA VAL A 70 30.00 28.47 -0.66
C VAL A 70 31.09 29.25 0.09
N ALA A 71 31.73 28.62 1.07
CA ALA A 71 32.83 29.22 1.80
C ALA A 71 34.02 29.55 0.88
N ALA A 72 34.37 28.65 -0.04
CA ALA A 72 35.42 28.88 -1.02
C ALA A 72 35.09 30.04 -1.98
N ALA A 73 33.84 30.12 -2.45
CA ALA A 73 33.38 31.21 -3.31
C ALA A 73 33.42 32.57 -2.58
N ALA A 74 33.05 32.59 -1.30
CA ALA A 74 33.10 33.79 -0.47
C ALA A 74 34.55 34.26 -0.20
N ALA A 75 35.50 33.34 -0.10
CA ALA A 75 36.90 33.65 0.20
C ALA A 75 37.75 33.98 -1.06
N GLY A 76 37.47 33.32 -2.18
CA GLY A 76 38.38 33.26 -3.35
C GLY A 76 37.81 33.77 -4.67
N GLY A 77 36.54 34.18 -4.73
CA GLY A 77 35.92 34.68 -5.97
C GLY A 77 35.34 33.57 -6.85
N ASP A 78 35.80 33.47 -8.10
CA ASP A 78 35.22 32.55 -9.09
C ASP A 78 35.87 31.17 -9.03
N LEU A 79 35.03 30.12 -8.97
CA LEU A 79 35.47 28.73 -8.93
C LEU A 79 34.62 27.85 -9.84
N LEU A 80 35.17 26.68 -10.18
CA LEU A 80 34.49 25.65 -10.93
C LEU A 80 34.21 24.42 -10.06
N TYR A 81 33.00 23.89 -10.13
CA TYR A 81 32.61 22.62 -9.53
C TYR A 81 32.19 21.64 -10.62
N ALA A 82 32.91 20.54 -10.75
CA ALA A 82 32.65 19.49 -11.72
C ALA A 82 31.94 18.30 -11.08
N VAL A 83 30.88 17.82 -11.74
CA VAL A 83 30.09 16.67 -11.31
C VAL A 83 30.04 15.59 -12.39
N PRO A 84 29.99 14.29 -12.02
CA PRO A 84 29.62 13.20 -12.94
C PRO A 84 28.28 13.45 -13.65
N GLY A 85 28.18 13.05 -14.91
CA GLY A 85 26.95 13.19 -15.68
C GLY A 85 26.60 14.66 -15.97
N SER A 86 25.30 14.96 -15.83
CA SER A 86 24.75 16.29 -16.05
C SER A 86 24.46 16.99 -14.72
N PRO A 87 24.84 18.27 -14.53
CA PRO A 87 24.56 18.99 -13.28
C PRO A 87 23.06 19.23 -13.03
N LEU A 88 22.22 18.94 -14.02
CA LEU A 88 20.78 19.16 -13.99
C LEU A 88 19.99 17.89 -13.66
N ILE A 89 20.63 16.72 -13.71
CA ILE A 89 19.98 15.43 -13.54
C ILE A 89 20.50 14.79 -12.26
N LEU A 90 19.62 14.65 -11.27
CA LEU A 90 19.87 13.88 -10.05
C LEU A 90 21.11 14.32 -9.23
N GLU A 91 21.54 15.58 -9.37
CA GLU A 91 22.68 16.13 -8.65
C GLU A 91 22.23 16.93 -7.41
N ARG A 92 22.17 16.27 -6.25
CA ARG A 92 21.73 16.88 -4.99
C ARG A 92 22.59 18.07 -4.57
N THR A 93 23.91 18.01 -4.73
CA THR A 93 24.79 19.15 -4.38
C THR A 93 24.39 20.43 -5.10
N VAL A 94 24.01 20.33 -6.38
CA VAL A 94 23.58 21.48 -7.18
C VAL A 94 22.22 22.01 -6.72
N GLN A 95 21.33 21.14 -6.26
CA GLN A 95 20.05 21.54 -5.65
C GLN A 95 20.28 22.29 -4.33
N HIS A 96 21.17 21.80 -3.47
CA HIS A 96 21.57 22.49 -2.24
C HIS A 96 22.21 23.84 -2.54
N LEU A 97 23.18 23.92 -3.46
CA LEU A 97 23.79 25.19 -3.85
C LEU A 97 22.76 26.23 -4.30
N ARG A 98 21.74 25.83 -5.07
CA ARG A 98 20.66 26.75 -5.50
C ARG A 98 19.87 27.35 -4.34
N SER A 99 19.74 26.66 -3.20
CA SER A 99 19.01 27.17 -2.04
C SER A 99 19.84 28.14 -1.18
N THR A 100 21.16 28.16 -1.33
CA THR A 100 22.06 29.02 -0.54
C THR A 100 22.08 30.49 -0.97
N GLY A 101 21.58 30.80 -2.17
CA GLY A 101 21.61 32.16 -2.74
C GLY A 101 22.95 32.60 -3.33
N VAL A 102 23.95 31.71 -3.39
CA VAL A 102 25.23 31.97 -4.08
C VAL A 102 25.00 32.15 -5.59
N GLU A 103 25.78 33.01 -6.23
CA GLU A 103 25.71 33.19 -7.69
C GLU A 103 26.22 31.94 -8.41
N LEU A 104 25.31 31.27 -9.13
CA LEU A 104 25.56 30.01 -9.82
C LEU A 104 25.41 30.16 -11.34
N ARG A 105 26.37 29.62 -12.09
CA ARG A 105 26.24 29.37 -13.52
C ARG A 105 26.36 27.88 -13.79
N ILE A 106 25.25 27.25 -14.14
CA ILE A 106 25.21 25.81 -14.41
C ILE A 106 25.26 25.62 -15.92
N LEU A 107 26.27 24.92 -16.40
CA LEU A 107 26.41 24.57 -17.82
C LEU A 107 25.71 23.23 -18.10
N PRO A 108 24.83 23.15 -19.10
CA PRO A 108 24.25 21.89 -19.54
C PRO A 108 25.32 20.90 -19.99
N ALA A 109 25.11 19.62 -19.70
CA ALA A 109 25.98 18.53 -20.13
C ALA A 109 25.17 17.28 -20.44
N VAL A 110 25.78 16.36 -21.20
CA VAL A 110 25.18 15.06 -21.58
C VAL A 110 24.89 14.23 -20.33
N SER A 111 23.68 13.66 -20.27
CA SER A 111 23.24 12.82 -19.15
C SER A 111 23.43 11.33 -19.47
N PHE A 112 23.34 10.48 -18.45
CA PHE A 112 23.19 9.04 -18.66
C PHE A 112 21.90 8.70 -19.42
N LEU A 113 20.87 9.57 -19.33
CA LEU A 113 19.59 9.38 -20.02
C LEU A 113 19.78 9.21 -21.54
N ASP A 114 20.65 10.03 -22.15
CA ASP A 114 20.93 9.95 -23.59
C ASP A 114 21.55 8.59 -23.97
N GLN A 115 22.37 8.00 -23.09
CA GLN A 115 22.90 6.66 -23.27
C GLN A 115 21.80 5.61 -23.15
N VAL A 116 20.92 5.73 -22.15
CA VAL A 116 19.80 4.79 -21.96
C VAL A 116 18.90 4.74 -23.20
N TRP A 117 18.52 5.89 -23.76
CA TRP A 117 17.66 5.93 -24.95
C TRP A 117 18.33 5.34 -26.17
N ALA A 118 19.62 5.61 -26.37
CA ALA A 118 20.40 5.03 -27.45
C ALA A 118 20.52 3.51 -27.31
N THR A 119 20.78 3.02 -26.10
CA THR A 119 20.90 1.59 -25.78
C THR A 119 19.59 0.84 -25.95
N LEU A 120 18.47 1.40 -25.46
CA LEU A 120 17.16 0.76 -25.55
C LEU A 120 16.50 0.92 -26.92
N GLY A 121 17.00 1.86 -27.76
CA GLY A 121 16.39 2.16 -29.05
C GLY A 121 14.99 2.78 -28.92
N LEU A 122 14.74 3.51 -27.83
CA LEU A 122 13.44 4.09 -27.50
C LEU A 122 13.47 5.61 -27.63
N ASP A 123 12.36 6.16 -28.11
CA ASP A 123 12.06 7.59 -27.94
C ASP A 123 11.28 7.76 -26.63
N PRO A 124 11.84 8.45 -25.61
CA PRO A 124 11.20 8.55 -24.30
C PRO A 124 9.86 9.30 -24.33
N ILE A 125 9.62 10.15 -25.34
CA ILE A 125 8.37 10.91 -25.49
C ILE A 125 7.30 10.03 -26.14
N GLU A 126 7.62 9.40 -27.27
CA GLU A 126 6.67 8.54 -27.98
C GLU A 126 6.34 7.27 -27.17
N SER A 127 7.33 6.70 -26.49
CA SER A 127 7.15 5.57 -25.58
C SER A 127 6.58 5.99 -24.22
N ARG A 128 6.43 7.29 -23.94
CA ARG A 128 5.91 7.84 -22.67
C ARG A 128 6.64 7.30 -21.44
N VAL A 129 7.97 7.22 -21.53
CA VAL A 129 8.81 6.71 -20.44
C VAL A 129 8.79 7.69 -19.28
N ARG A 130 8.41 7.20 -18.09
CA ARG A 130 8.51 7.98 -16.86
C ARG A 130 9.89 7.83 -16.24
N LEU A 131 10.40 8.91 -15.65
CA LEU A 131 11.68 8.94 -14.96
C LEU A 131 11.45 9.00 -13.46
N VAL A 132 11.99 8.05 -12.71
CA VAL A 132 11.80 7.94 -11.26
C VAL A 132 13.14 7.69 -10.56
N ASP A 133 13.36 8.30 -9.39
CA ASP A 133 14.51 7.96 -8.54
C ASP A 133 14.19 6.70 -7.71
N GLY A 134 15.08 5.71 -7.75
CA GLY A 134 14.93 4.42 -7.05
C GLY A 134 14.69 4.54 -5.55
N HIS A 135 15.21 5.58 -4.88
CA HIS A 135 14.96 5.80 -3.44
C HIS A 135 13.53 6.21 -3.12
N THR A 136 12.83 6.76 -4.10
CA THR A 136 11.46 7.26 -3.97
C THR A 136 10.49 6.48 -4.85
N PHE A 137 10.93 5.32 -5.35
CA PHE A 137 10.17 4.55 -6.33
C PHE A 137 8.82 4.12 -5.77
N ALA A 138 8.75 3.62 -4.54
CA ALA A 138 7.48 3.22 -3.91
C ALA A 138 6.47 4.38 -3.80
N GLU A 139 6.94 5.61 -3.61
CA GLU A 139 6.09 6.80 -3.49
C GLU A 139 5.61 7.31 -4.85
N HIS A 140 6.50 7.34 -5.85
CA HIS A 140 6.24 7.93 -7.16
C HIS A 140 5.76 6.94 -8.22
N ALA A 141 5.95 5.63 -8.02
CA ALA A 141 5.37 4.60 -8.88
C ALA A 141 3.91 4.31 -8.51
N ALA A 142 3.47 4.70 -7.32
CA ALA A 142 2.09 4.54 -6.88
C ALA A 142 1.12 5.28 -7.83
N GLY A 143 0.23 4.53 -8.47
CA GLY A 143 -0.85 5.08 -9.30
C GLY A 143 -0.67 5.01 -10.81
N ASP A 144 0.52 4.68 -11.31
CA ASP A 144 0.85 4.85 -12.73
C ASP A 144 1.19 3.53 -13.46
N THR A 145 0.85 3.46 -14.74
CA THR A 145 1.15 2.34 -15.64
C THR A 145 2.14 2.73 -16.75
N GLY A 146 2.68 1.72 -17.44
CA GLY A 146 3.56 1.92 -18.60
C GLY A 146 5.06 1.89 -18.27
N PRO A 147 5.91 2.26 -19.24
CA PRO A 147 7.35 2.10 -19.11
C PRO A 147 7.96 3.11 -18.15
N VAL A 148 8.88 2.63 -17.30
CA VAL A 148 9.58 3.45 -16.30
C VAL A 148 11.08 3.22 -16.39
N LEU A 149 11.84 4.30 -16.42
CA LEU A 149 13.26 4.27 -16.13
C LEU A 149 13.49 4.70 -14.68
N VAL A 150 13.96 3.76 -13.88
CA VAL A 150 14.37 3.97 -12.49
C VAL A 150 15.86 4.27 -12.44
N ALA A 151 16.19 5.50 -12.05
CA ALA A 151 17.56 5.94 -11.83
C ALA A 151 18.02 5.62 -10.40
N HIS A 152 19.32 5.78 -10.12
CA HIS A 152 19.88 5.62 -8.76
C HIS A 152 19.66 4.24 -8.11
N ALA A 153 19.57 3.18 -8.91
CA ALA A 153 19.49 1.79 -8.43
C ALA A 153 20.87 1.27 -8.01
N HIS A 154 21.52 1.97 -7.07
CA HIS A 154 22.97 1.95 -6.88
C HIS A 154 23.50 0.82 -5.98
N ASN A 155 22.62 -0.03 -5.44
CA ASN A 155 22.95 -1.21 -4.67
C ASN A 155 21.75 -2.18 -4.68
N ASN A 156 21.99 -3.44 -4.28
CA ASN A 156 20.95 -4.47 -4.33
C ASN A 156 19.78 -4.22 -3.37
N ARG A 157 19.98 -3.47 -2.28
CA ARG A 157 18.88 -3.08 -1.39
C ARG A 157 17.87 -2.19 -2.11
N VAL A 158 18.33 -1.20 -2.89
CA VAL A 158 17.43 -0.36 -3.70
C VAL A 158 16.71 -1.20 -4.75
N LEU A 159 17.38 -2.19 -5.37
CA LEU A 159 16.73 -3.13 -6.28
C LEU A 159 15.64 -3.96 -5.58
N SER A 160 15.90 -4.44 -4.36
CA SER A 160 14.90 -5.14 -3.55
C SER A 160 13.71 -4.24 -3.22
N ASP A 161 13.95 -2.99 -2.83
CA ASP A 161 12.89 -2.02 -2.51
C ASP A 161 12.02 -1.72 -3.74
N ILE A 162 12.62 -1.55 -4.93
CA ILE A 162 11.89 -1.42 -6.21
C ILE A 162 11.07 -2.67 -6.50
N LYS A 163 11.67 -3.86 -6.35
CA LYS A 163 11.02 -5.15 -6.61
C LYS A 163 9.78 -5.34 -5.73
N LEU A 164 9.89 -5.02 -4.44
CA LEU A 164 8.81 -5.17 -3.47
C LEU A 164 7.72 -4.10 -3.59
N ALA A 165 7.99 -2.99 -4.28
CA ALA A 165 7.02 -1.92 -4.48
C ALA A 165 6.03 -2.17 -5.62
N VAL A 166 6.28 -3.17 -6.48
CA VAL A 166 5.35 -3.57 -7.55
C VAL A 166 4.86 -4.97 -7.27
N ASP A 167 3.53 -5.13 -7.27
CA ASP A 167 2.89 -6.44 -7.28
C ASP A 167 2.90 -6.96 -8.72
N ALA A 168 3.95 -7.70 -9.04
CA ALA A 168 4.26 -8.13 -10.39
C ALA A 168 3.82 -9.57 -10.60
N ASP A 169 3.21 -9.84 -11.75
CA ASP A 169 2.94 -11.21 -12.19
C ASP A 169 4.26 -11.97 -12.46
N ASP A 170 4.20 -13.30 -12.45
CA ASP A 170 5.37 -14.19 -12.64
C ASP A 170 6.11 -13.94 -13.97
N ASP A 171 5.44 -13.36 -14.97
CA ASP A 171 5.98 -13.08 -16.30
C ASP A 171 6.59 -11.67 -16.45
N GLN A 172 6.51 -10.81 -15.43
CA GLN A 172 7.05 -9.45 -15.52
C GLN A 172 8.58 -9.47 -15.65
N THR A 173 9.11 -8.64 -16.55
CA THR A 173 10.55 -8.49 -16.76
C THR A 173 11.02 -7.06 -16.52
N ALA A 174 12.31 -6.92 -16.28
CA ALA A 174 13.01 -5.65 -16.20
C ALA A 174 14.38 -5.75 -16.88
N ILE A 175 14.94 -4.61 -17.28
CA ILE A 175 16.25 -4.51 -17.90
C ILE A 175 17.16 -3.71 -16.97
N ILE A 176 18.19 -4.37 -16.43
CA ILE A 176 19.22 -3.72 -15.63
C ILE A 176 20.30 -3.17 -16.57
N LEU A 177 20.57 -1.87 -16.44
CA LEU A 177 21.49 -1.10 -17.26
C LEU A 177 22.65 -0.63 -16.38
N GLN A 178 23.84 -1.18 -16.59
CA GLN A 178 25.03 -0.84 -15.80
C GLN A 178 26.10 -0.17 -16.64
N ARG A 179 26.63 0.95 -16.12
CA ARG A 179 27.85 1.61 -16.63
C ARG A 179 27.78 1.91 -18.13
N LEU A 180 26.60 2.34 -18.60
CA LEU A 180 26.37 2.64 -20.02
C LEU A 180 27.35 3.68 -20.54
N GLY A 181 27.83 3.49 -21.78
CA GLY A 181 28.81 4.37 -22.40
C GLY A 181 30.24 4.21 -21.86
N THR A 182 30.52 3.15 -21.10
CA THR A 182 31.88 2.80 -20.64
C THR A 182 32.34 1.46 -21.24
N PRO A 183 33.65 1.15 -21.22
CA PRO A 183 34.14 -0.18 -21.63
C PRO A 183 33.60 -1.36 -20.79
N HIS A 184 32.94 -1.08 -19.66
CA HIS A 184 32.37 -2.07 -18.74
C HIS A 184 30.84 -2.07 -18.75
N GLU A 185 30.24 -1.55 -19.82
CA GLU A 185 28.80 -1.58 -20.05
C GLU A 185 28.25 -3.02 -19.95
N ALA A 186 27.15 -3.17 -19.22
CA ALA A 186 26.40 -4.42 -19.15
C ALA A 186 24.90 -4.14 -19.16
N ILE A 187 24.18 -4.88 -20.00
CA ILE A 187 22.72 -4.81 -20.14
C ILE A 187 22.20 -6.21 -19.86
N THR A 188 21.31 -6.34 -18.89
CA THR A 188 20.82 -7.66 -18.44
C THR A 188 19.32 -7.61 -18.28
N GLU A 189 18.62 -8.39 -19.11
CA GLU A 189 17.19 -8.65 -18.93
C GLU A 189 17.01 -9.70 -17.83
N VAL A 190 16.10 -9.44 -16.91
CA VAL A 190 15.82 -10.28 -15.74
C VAL A 190 14.32 -10.46 -15.58
N VAL A 191 13.93 -11.61 -15.05
CA VAL A 191 12.58 -11.82 -14.51
C VAL A 191 12.44 -11.00 -13.22
N TRP A 192 11.26 -10.47 -12.93
CA TRP A 192 11.04 -9.56 -11.82
C TRP A 192 11.49 -10.12 -10.47
N SER A 193 11.23 -11.41 -10.22
CA SER A 193 11.61 -12.13 -8.99
C SER A 193 13.12 -12.10 -8.70
N ASP A 194 13.92 -11.95 -9.75
CA ASP A 194 15.38 -12.03 -9.77
C ASP A 194 16.07 -10.65 -9.88
N LEU A 195 15.31 -9.55 -9.89
CA LEU A 195 15.80 -8.18 -10.08
C LEU A 195 16.99 -7.82 -9.17
N ASP A 196 16.99 -8.28 -7.93
CA ASP A 196 17.99 -8.00 -6.90
C ASP A 196 19.02 -9.13 -6.68
N ARG A 197 18.97 -10.19 -7.50
CA ARG A 197 19.76 -11.43 -7.32
C ARG A 197 20.76 -11.72 -8.42
N VAL A 198 20.56 -11.17 -9.62
CA VAL A 198 21.33 -11.55 -10.82
C VAL A 198 22.59 -10.71 -11.00
N VAL A 199 22.60 -9.48 -10.49
CA VAL A 199 23.72 -8.54 -10.64
C VAL A 199 24.10 -7.91 -9.31
N GLU A 200 25.37 -7.52 -9.18
CA GLU A 200 25.82 -6.60 -8.13
C GLU A 200 25.67 -5.17 -8.66
N ALA A 201 24.74 -4.43 -8.07
CA ALA A 201 24.46 -3.05 -8.45
C ALA A 201 25.54 -2.08 -7.94
N ASP A 202 25.78 -1.03 -8.72
CA ASP A 202 26.73 0.04 -8.42
C ASP A 202 26.14 1.43 -8.71
N HIS A 203 26.89 2.48 -8.37
CA HIS A 203 26.50 3.88 -8.60
C HIS A 203 26.21 4.28 -10.06
N LEU A 204 26.45 3.40 -11.04
CA LEU A 204 26.12 3.60 -12.46
C LEU A 204 25.05 2.60 -12.94
N THR A 205 24.25 2.07 -12.01
CA THR A 205 23.16 1.14 -12.28
C THR A 205 21.81 1.86 -12.34
N SER A 206 21.03 1.56 -13.37
CA SER A 206 19.64 1.97 -13.57
C SER A 206 18.80 0.79 -14.03
N VAL A 207 17.48 0.86 -13.86
CA VAL A 207 16.55 -0.21 -14.23
C VAL A 207 15.50 0.36 -15.15
N PHE A 208 15.30 -0.27 -16.31
CA PHE A 208 14.17 -0.01 -17.17
C PHE A 208 13.11 -1.09 -16.98
N ILE A 209 11.88 -0.67 -16.67
CA ILE A 209 10.73 -1.54 -16.47
C ILE A 209 9.79 -1.29 -17.65
N PRO A 210 9.65 -2.22 -18.60
CA PRO A 210 8.83 -2.01 -19.80
C PRO A 210 7.34 -1.77 -19.49
N HIS A 211 6.84 -2.42 -18.43
CA HIS A 211 5.47 -2.29 -17.96
C HIS A 211 5.42 -2.50 -16.45
N ILE A 212 4.83 -1.55 -15.73
CA ILE A 212 4.43 -1.72 -14.33
C ILE A 212 2.95 -2.10 -14.30
N THR A 213 2.64 -3.25 -13.67
CA THR A 213 1.28 -3.67 -13.31
C THR A 213 0.65 -2.68 -12.32
N VAL A 214 -0.67 -2.53 -12.36
CA VAL A 214 -1.37 -1.49 -11.61
C VAL A 214 -1.17 -1.67 -10.10
N PRO A 215 -0.70 -0.66 -9.35
CA PRO A 215 -0.71 -0.72 -7.90
C PRO A 215 -2.15 -0.67 -7.38
N VAL A 216 -2.50 -1.49 -6.38
CA VAL A 216 -3.82 -1.50 -5.69
C VAL A 216 -4.36 -0.09 -5.41
N ALA A 217 -3.48 0.86 -5.06
CA ALA A 217 -3.85 2.25 -4.82
C ALA A 217 -4.56 2.94 -6.02
N ALA A 218 -4.15 2.66 -7.25
CA ALA A 218 -4.73 3.26 -8.44
C ALA A 218 -6.16 2.79 -8.67
N ASP A 219 -6.43 1.49 -8.50
CA ASP A 219 -7.77 0.92 -8.62
C ASP A 219 -8.71 1.42 -7.53
N LEU A 220 -8.20 1.56 -6.29
CA LEU A 220 -8.95 2.18 -5.21
C LEU A 220 -9.32 3.64 -5.52
N MET A 221 -8.38 4.42 -6.05
CA MET A 221 -8.64 5.81 -6.48
C MET A 221 -9.65 5.89 -7.62
N ARG A 222 -9.53 5.02 -8.64
CA ARG A 222 -10.51 4.94 -9.74
C ARG A 222 -11.90 4.59 -9.24
N SER A 223 -12.01 3.73 -8.24
CA SER A 223 -13.29 3.34 -7.64
C SER A 223 -13.96 4.51 -6.92
N VAL A 224 -13.19 5.32 -6.18
CA VAL A 224 -13.69 6.56 -5.55
C VAL A 224 -14.19 7.55 -6.61
N GLU A 225 -13.40 7.79 -7.66
CA GLU A 225 -13.75 8.70 -8.76
C GLU A 225 -14.98 8.22 -9.55
N LEU A 226 -15.12 6.89 -9.72
CA LEU A 226 -16.28 6.28 -10.35
C LEU A 226 -17.56 6.61 -9.57
N VAL A 227 -17.57 6.42 -8.25
CA VAL A 227 -18.75 6.73 -7.42
C VAL A 227 -19.08 8.22 -7.47
N HIS A 228 -18.08 9.11 -7.43
CA HIS A 228 -18.28 10.54 -7.63
C HIS A 228 -18.93 10.85 -8.98
N THR A 229 -18.45 10.20 -10.05
CA THR A 229 -19.02 10.34 -11.40
C THR A 229 -20.45 9.82 -11.47
N LEU A 230 -20.75 8.66 -10.86
CA LEU A 230 -22.09 8.10 -10.82
C LEU A 230 -23.07 9.04 -10.09
N ARG A 231 -22.69 9.56 -8.92
CA ARG A 231 -23.47 10.58 -8.20
C ARG A 231 -23.75 11.83 -9.04
N ARG A 232 -22.77 12.24 -9.85
CA ARG A 232 -22.88 13.42 -10.71
C ARG A 232 -23.70 13.19 -11.98
N GLU A 233 -23.55 12.04 -12.64
CA GLU A 233 -24.06 11.80 -14.00
C GLU A 233 -25.28 10.86 -14.05
N CYS A 234 -25.39 9.89 -13.13
CA CYS A 234 -26.47 8.92 -13.12
C CYS A 234 -27.69 9.39 -12.28
N PRO A 235 -28.90 9.49 -12.86
CA PRO A 235 -30.09 9.95 -12.14
C PRO A 235 -30.53 9.06 -10.98
N TRP A 236 -30.28 7.75 -11.06
CA TRP A 236 -30.62 6.79 -10.00
C TRP A 236 -29.65 6.93 -8.84
N ASP A 237 -28.34 6.92 -9.11
CA ASP A 237 -27.30 7.06 -8.10
C ASP A 237 -27.42 8.39 -7.36
N ARG A 238 -27.69 9.49 -8.08
CA ARG A 238 -27.88 10.83 -7.51
C ARG A 238 -29.01 10.92 -6.49
N GLN A 239 -30.05 10.09 -6.61
CA GLN A 239 -31.20 10.10 -5.71
C GLN A 239 -30.99 9.25 -4.45
N GLN A 240 -29.92 8.46 -4.39
CA GLN A 240 -29.64 7.61 -3.23
C GLN A 240 -29.28 8.43 -1.98
N THR A 241 -29.60 7.85 -0.83
CA THR A 241 -29.39 8.38 0.52
C THR A 241 -28.86 7.26 1.41
N HIS A 242 -28.35 7.59 2.60
CA HIS A 242 -27.94 6.56 3.56
C HIS A 242 -29.10 5.61 3.91
N GLU A 243 -30.32 6.13 4.01
CA GLU A 243 -31.51 5.36 4.32
C GLU A 243 -31.93 4.42 3.19
N SER A 244 -31.88 4.87 1.93
CA SER A 244 -32.28 4.05 0.79
C SER A 244 -31.32 2.89 0.53
N LEU A 245 -30.03 3.09 0.78
CA LEU A 245 -28.99 2.08 0.57
C LEU A 245 -28.89 1.04 1.68
N ARG A 246 -29.54 1.26 2.84
CA ARG A 246 -29.48 0.34 4.00
C ARG A 246 -29.86 -1.09 3.64
N ARG A 247 -30.86 -1.26 2.76
CA ARG A 247 -31.32 -2.57 2.33
C ARG A 247 -30.23 -3.28 1.54
N HIS A 248 -29.61 -2.60 0.58
CA HIS A 248 -28.55 -3.15 -0.25
C HIS A 248 -27.33 -3.53 0.59
N LEU A 249 -26.88 -2.64 1.49
CA LEU A 249 -25.80 -2.99 2.43
C LEU A 249 -26.08 -4.27 3.24
N LEU A 250 -27.34 -4.50 3.63
CA LEU A 250 -27.71 -5.73 4.33
C LEU A 250 -27.68 -6.93 3.37
N GLU A 251 -28.24 -6.81 2.17
CA GLU A 251 -28.19 -7.82 1.11
C GLU A 251 -26.74 -8.22 0.81
N GLU A 252 -25.86 -7.29 0.45
CA GLU A 252 -24.44 -7.57 0.15
C GLU A 252 -23.71 -8.21 1.34
N THR A 253 -24.06 -7.81 2.58
CA THR A 253 -23.47 -8.43 3.77
C THR A 253 -23.85 -9.91 3.88
N TYR A 254 -25.08 -10.28 3.50
CA TYR A 254 -25.51 -11.67 3.52
C TYR A 254 -24.96 -12.46 2.34
N GLU A 255 -24.85 -11.85 1.16
CA GLU A 255 -24.26 -12.50 -0.03
C GLU A 255 -22.77 -12.77 0.19
N VAL A 256 -22.02 -11.84 0.80
CA VAL A 256 -20.64 -12.10 1.28
C VAL A 256 -20.57 -13.28 2.26
N LEU A 257 -21.52 -13.39 3.19
CA LEU A 257 -21.53 -14.52 4.14
C LEU A 257 -21.84 -15.85 3.44
N GLU A 258 -22.74 -15.85 2.46
CA GLU A 258 -23.02 -17.02 1.61
C GLU A 258 -21.79 -17.42 0.79
N ALA A 259 -21.09 -16.46 0.19
CA ALA A 259 -19.86 -16.72 -0.55
C ALA A 259 -18.75 -17.29 0.35
N ILE A 260 -18.61 -16.79 1.58
CA ILE A 260 -17.68 -17.38 2.57
C ILE A 260 -18.03 -18.84 2.86
N ASP A 261 -19.31 -19.16 3.07
CA ASP A 261 -19.77 -20.53 3.33
C ASP A 261 -19.49 -21.48 2.13
N GLY A 262 -19.39 -20.92 0.91
CA GLY A 262 -19.05 -21.64 -0.32
C GLY A 262 -17.55 -21.82 -0.61
N VAL A 263 -16.66 -21.20 0.18
CA VAL A 263 -15.20 -21.33 -0.01
C VAL A 263 -14.71 -22.70 0.45
N ASP A 264 -14.02 -23.41 -0.45
CA ASP A 264 -13.25 -24.61 -0.11
C ASP A 264 -11.75 -24.35 -0.32
N PRO A 265 -10.98 -24.16 0.77
CA PRO A 265 -9.55 -23.89 0.68
C PRO A 265 -8.73 -25.03 0.08
N GLU A 266 -9.17 -26.29 0.18
CA GLU A 266 -8.41 -27.43 -0.33
C GLU A 266 -8.54 -27.56 -1.86
N SER A 267 -9.74 -27.32 -2.39
CA SER A 267 -9.98 -27.36 -3.83
C SER A 267 -9.74 -26.02 -4.53
N GLY A 268 -9.68 -24.91 -3.77
CA GLY A 268 -9.49 -23.57 -4.31
C GLY A 268 -10.75 -23.00 -4.98
N THR A 269 -11.93 -23.57 -4.74
CA THR A 269 -13.20 -23.10 -5.31
C THR A 269 -13.92 -22.10 -4.38
N GLY A 270 -14.83 -21.30 -4.94
CA GLY A 270 -15.64 -20.32 -4.19
C GLY A 270 -14.97 -18.95 -4.01
N TYR A 271 -13.67 -18.82 -4.29
CA TYR A 271 -12.97 -17.54 -4.18
C TYR A 271 -13.42 -16.49 -5.20
N ALA A 272 -13.89 -16.89 -6.38
CA ALA A 272 -14.39 -15.96 -7.39
C ALA A 272 -15.69 -15.28 -6.93
N ASP A 273 -16.63 -16.06 -6.39
CA ASP A 273 -17.87 -15.53 -5.83
C ASP A 273 -17.55 -14.63 -4.61
N LEU A 274 -16.62 -15.06 -3.75
CA LEU A 274 -16.18 -14.22 -2.62
C LEU A 274 -15.56 -12.89 -3.07
N GLU A 275 -14.77 -12.88 -4.15
CA GLU A 275 -14.18 -11.66 -4.71
C GLU A 275 -15.26 -10.69 -5.21
N GLU A 276 -16.26 -11.20 -5.93
CA GLU A 276 -17.40 -10.43 -6.45
C GLU A 276 -18.17 -9.76 -5.30
N GLU A 277 -18.59 -10.55 -4.31
CA GLU A 277 -19.41 -10.07 -3.20
C GLU A 277 -18.65 -9.09 -2.28
N LEU A 278 -17.33 -9.29 -2.10
CA LEU A 278 -16.49 -8.33 -1.39
C LEU A 278 -16.41 -6.99 -2.14
N GLY A 279 -16.45 -7.03 -3.48
CA GLY A 279 -16.52 -5.85 -4.33
C GLY A 279 -17.82 -5.06 -4.13
N ASP A 280 -18.96 -5.74 -4.07
CA ASP A 280 -20.26 -5.10 -3.87
C ASP A 280 -20.42 -4.53 -2.45
N LEU A 281 -19.94 -5.25 -1.43
CA LEU A 281 -19.88 -4.71 -0.08
C LEU A 281 -18.94 -3.49 0.00
N TRP A 282 -17.82 -3.51 -0.71
CA TRP A 282 -16.91 -2.37 -0.81
C TRP A 282 -17.56 -1.16 -1.49
N PHE A 283 -18.33 -1.38 -2.56
CA PHE A 283 -19.09 -0.32 -3.23
C PHE A 283 -20.04 0.40 -2.25
N GLN A 284 -20.70 -0.32 -1.35
CA GLN A 284 -21.54 0.30 -0.31
C GLN A 284 -20.74 1.25 0.61
N VAL A 285 -19.50 0.88 0.98
CA VAL A 285 -18.62 1.73 1.80
C VAL A 285 -18.21 3.00 1.05
N LEU A 286 -17.84 2.88 -0.23
CA LEU A 286 -17.51 4.01 -1.09
C LEU A 286 -18.71 4.96 -1.23
N PHE A 287 -19.90 4.42 -1.51
CA PHE A 287 -21.10 5.21 -1.73
C PHE A 287 -21.55 5.99 -0.48
N HIS A 288 -21.53 5.34 0.69
CA HIS A 288 -21.80 6.04 1.94
C HIS A 288 -20.75 7.11 2.27
N SER A 289 -19.49 6.88 1.91
CA SER A 289 -18.42 7.87 2.11
C SER A 289 -18.60 9.08 1.19
N GLU A 290 -19.03 8.88 -0.05
CA GLU A 290 -19.33 9.98 -0.98
C GLU A 290 -20.53 10.82 -0.51
N LEU A 291 -21.61 10.18 -0.04
CA LEU A 291 -22.77 10.88 0.54
C LEU A 291 -22.36 11.75 1.75
N ALA A 292 -21.48 11.25 2.61
CA ALA A 292 -20.96 12.01 3.74
C ALA A 292 -20.04 13.17 3.31
N SER A 293 -19.27 12.97 2.25
CA SER A 293 -18.41 13.98 1.63
C SER A 293 -19.23 15.11 1.02
N GLU A 294 -20.28 14.80 0.27
CA GLU A 294 -21.24 15.77 -0.27
C GLU A 294 -21.92 16.61 0.83
N ALA A 295 -22.15 16.02 2.00
CA ALA A 295 -22.69 16.69 3.18
C ALA A 295 -21.62 17.46 3.99
N GLY A 296 -20.36 17.46 3.57
CA GLY A 296 -19.24 18.14 4.23
C GLY A 296 -18.87 17.57 5.59
N GLN A 297 -19.13 16.28 5.83
CA GLN A 297 -18.90 15.62 7.12
C GLN A 297 -17.54 14.93 7.18
N PHE A 298 -17.30 13.96 6.31
CA PHE A 298 -16.04 13.22 6.18
C PHE A 298 -15.91 12.65 4.76
N ALA A 299 -14.69 12.34 4.34
CA ALA A 299 -14.40 11.72 3.05
C ALA A 299 -13.87 10.29 3.23
N MET A 300 -13.72 9.57 2.12
CA MET A 300 -13.19 8.20 2.11
C MET A 300 -11.81 8.10 2.79
N ALA A 301 -10.97 9.12 2.64
CA ALA A 301 -9.66 9.18 3.30
C ALA A 301 -9.76 9.19 4.84
N ASP A 302 -10.81 9.78 5.41
CA ASP A 302 -11.05 9.78 6.86
C ASP A 302 -11.48 8.40 7.35
N VAL A 303 -12.28 7.67 6.57
CA VAL A 303 -12.66 6.29 6.87
C VAL A 303 -11.43 5.39 6.88
N ALA A 304 -10.59 5.48 5.85
CA ALA A 304 -9.35 4.70 5.72
C ALA A 304 -8.36 5.00 6.86
N ARG A 305 -8.08 6.28 7.13
CA ARG A 305 -7.22 6.68 8.28
C ARG A 305 -7.82 6.20 9.60
N GLY A 306 -9.12 6.41 9.80
CA GLY A 306 -9.80 6.08 11.05
C GLY A 306 -9.73 4.59 11.39
N ILE A 307 -9.87 3.69 10.41
CA ILE A 307 -9.70 2.25 10.64
C ILE A 307 -8.22 1.87 10.80
N HIS A 308 -7.32 2.46 10.00
CA HIS A 308 -5.88 2.23 10.10
C HIS A 308 -5.34 2.55 11.49
N ASP A 309 -5.49 3.80 11.95
CA ASP A 309 -4.92 4.27 13.22
C ASP A 309 -5.51 3.49 14.41
N LYS A 310 -6.79 3.15 14.30
CA LYS A 310 -7.49 2.30 15.28
C LYS A 310 -6.96 0.88 15.32
N LEU A 311 -6.65 0.26 14.18
CA LEU A 311 -6.09 -1.09 14.16
C LEU A 311 -4.63 -1.07 14.61
N VAL A 312 -3.82 -0.09 14.22
CA VAL A 312 -2.44 0.07 14.68
C VAL A 312 -2.40 0.20 16.21
N SER A 313 -3.20 1.10 16.77
CA SER A 313 -3.26 1.31 18.24
C SER A 313 -3.76 0.08 19.02
N ARG A 314 -4.58 -0.79 18.40
CA ARG A 314 -5.09 -2.03 19.02
C ARG A 314 -4.16 -3.23 18.89
N HIS A 315 -3.08 -3.10 18.12
CA HIS A 315 -2.05 -4.14 18.00
C HIS A 315 -0.69 -3.61 18.46
N PRO A 316 -0.55 -3.15 19.72
CA PRO A 316 0.73 -2.67 20.25
C PRO A 316 1.80 -3.77 20.34
N HIS A 317 1.41 -5.03 20.18
CA HIS A 317 2.34 -6.17 20.10
C HIS A 317 2.87 -6.42 18.69
N VAL A 318 2.24 -5.82 17.67
CA VAL A 318 2.73 -5.84 16.28
C VAL A 318 3.45 -4.53 15.96
N PHE A 319 2.90 -3.39 16.41
CA PHE A 319 3.37 -2.05 16.02
C PHE A 319 4.00 -1.24 17.17
N GLY A 320 4.23 -1.87 18.33
CA GLY A 320 4.86 -1.25 19.50
C GLY A 320 5.65 -2.26 20.33
N ASP A 321 5.85 -1.96 21.62
CA ASP A 321 6.72 -2.76 22.51
C ASP A 321 5.97 -3.81 23.36
N ALA A 322 4.65 -3.94 23.20
CA ALA A 322 3.88 -4.89 24.01
C ALA A 322 4.20 -6.34 23.59
N VAL A 323 4.13 -7.29 24.51
CA VAL A 323 4.29 -8.72 24.19
C VAL A 323 2.98 -9.43 24.47
N ALA A 324 2.43 -10.09 23.46
CA ALA A 324 1.29 -10.99 23.61
C ALA A 324 1.77 -12.44 23.50
N ALA A 325 1.47 -13.26 24.50
CA ALA A 325 1.94 -14.65 24.56
C ALA A 325 1.11 -15.61 23.70
N ASP A 326 -0.18 -15.31 23.51
CA ASP A 326 -1.14 -16.12 22.77
C ASP A 326 -2.32 -15.27 22.26
N ALA A 327 -3.22 -15.90 21.49
CA ALA A 327 -4.39 -15.26 20.92
C ALA A 327 -5.39 -14.75 21.98
N GLU A 328 -5.44 -15.38 23.15
CA GLU A 328 -6.34 -14.98 24.24
C GLU A 328 -5.87 -13.68 24.89
N ALA A 329 -4.56 -13.53 25.10
CA ALA A 329 -3.93 -12.30 25.56
C ALA A 329 -4.14 -11.14 24.57
N VAL A 330 -4.09 -11.41 23.26
CA VAL A 330 -4.42 -10.43 22.22
C VAL A 330 -5.88 -10.00 22.33
N LEU A 331 -6.81 -10.94 22.46
CA LEU A 331 -8.25 -10.67 22.52
C LEU A 331 -8.62 -9.82 23.74
N SER A 332 -8.03 -10.13 24.91
CA SER A 332 -8.26 -9.39 26.15
C SER A 332 -7.78 -7.94 26.03
N THR A 333 -6.57 -7.72 25.48
CA THR A 333 -6.04 -6.37 25.23
C THR A 333 -6.96 -5.58 24.28
N TRP A 334 -7.53 -6.26 23.28
CA TRP A 334 -8.48 -5.69 22.33
C TRP A 334 -9.81 -5.27 22.98
N GLU A 335 -10.34 -6.08 23.90
CA GLU A 335 -11.56 -5.76 24.64
C GLU A 335 -11.34 -4.57 25.59
N GLU A 336 -10.18 -4.50 26.26
CA GLU A 336 -9.79 -3.38 27.13
C GLU A 336 -9.66 -2.06 26.36
N ALA A 337 -8.97 -2.08 25.21
CA ALA A 337 -8.84 -0.91 24.34
C ALA A 337 -10.22 -0.41 23.82
N LYS A 338 -11.13 -1.34 23.50
CA LYS A 338 -12.51 -1.00 23.10
C LYS A 338 -13.30 -0.30 24.21
N VAL A 339 -13.07 -0.65 25.48
CA VAL A 339 -13.75 -0.03 26.62
C VAL A 339 -13.18 1.37 26.89
N ALA A 340 -11.86 1.54 26.84
CA ALA A 340 -11.19 2.82 27.08
C ALA A 340 -11.56 3.92 26.07
N GLU A 341 -11.75 3.58 24.79
CA GLU A 341 -12.13 4.53 23.73
C GLU A 341 -13.59 5.01 23.81
N LYS A 342 -14.47 4.22 24.44
CA LYS A 342 -15.91 4.44 24.42
C LYS A 342 -16.37 4.99 25.76
N ASN A 343 -16.54 6.31 25.82
CA ASN A 343 -17.14 7.02 26.95
C ASN A 343 -18.66 6.73 27.04
N ARG A 344 -19.02 5.48 27.32
CA ARG A 344 -20.41 4.97 27.33
C ARG A 344 -20.94 4.94 28.76
N GLY A 345 -22.18 5.41 28.94
CA GLY A 345 -22.84 5.45 30.25
C GLY A 345 -23.40 4.10 30.69
N SER A 346 -23.63 3.17 29.75
CA SER A 346 -24.09 1.81 30.00
C SER A 346 -23.27 0.77 29.24
N ILE A 347 -23.03 -0.38 29.86
CA ILE A 347 -22.41 -1.54 29.20
C ILE A 347 -23.23 -2.02 28.00
N MET A 348 -24.54 -1.74 27.99
CA MET A 348 -25.45 -2.09 26.89
C MET A 348 -25.33 -1.13 25.70
N ASP A 349 -24.72 0.04 25.87
CA ASP A 349 -24.62 1.02 24.80
C ASP A 349 -23.86 0.45 23.59
N GLY A 350 -24.36 0.78 22.39
CA GLY A 350 -23.84 0.37 21.09
C GLY A 350 -23.95 -1.13 20.77
N ILE A 351 -24.99 -1.79 21.26
CA ILE A 351 -25.53 -3.00 20.64
C ILE A 351 -26.32 -2.57 19.40
N PRO A 352 -25.94 -3.01 18.17
CA PRO A 352 -26.69 -2.66 16.97
C PRO A 352 -28.02 -3.42 16.96
N MET A 353 -29.14 -2.71 17.05
CA MET A 353 -30.47 -3.32 17.02
C MET A 353 -30.86 -3.90 15.66
N ALA A 354 -30.11 -3.57 14.61
CA ALA A 354 -30.29 -4.14 13.27
C ALA A 354 -29.66 -5.54 13.12
N LEU A 355 -29.00 -6.06 14.16
CA LEU A 355 -28.48 -7.43 14.13
C LEU A 355 -29.63 -8.44 13.99
N PRO A 356 -29.38 -9.58 13.32
CA PRO A 356 -30.30 -10.71 13.31
C PRO A 356 -30.62 -11.18 14.72
N ALA A 357 -31.80 -11.78 14.92
CA ALA A 357 -32.35 -12.00 16.25
C ALA A 357 -31.44 -12.87 17.16
N LEU A 358 -30.79 -13.91 16.63
CA LEU A 358 -29.92 -14.78 17.44
C LEU A 358 -28.61 -14.07 17.77
N ALA A 359 -27.97 -13.43 16.78
CA ALA A 359 -26.76 -12.64 16.98
C ALA A 359 -26.97 -11.44 17.93
N LEU A 360 -28.12 -10.76 17.84
CA LEU A 360 -28.53 -9.70 18.76
C LEU A 360 -28.64 -10.24 20.19
N THR A 361 -29.35 -11.36 20.34
CA THR A 361 -29.57 -12.02 21.63
C THR A 361 -28.24 -12.45 22.25
N GLU A 362 -27.36 -13.09 21.46
CA GLU A 362 -26.03 -13.50 21.91
C GLU A 362 -25.21 -12.31 22.42
N LYS A 363 -25.23 -11.19 21.69
CA LYS A 363 -24.50 -9.97 22.06
C LYS A 363 -25.04 -9.32 23.33
N VAL A 364 -26.36 -9.33 23.52
CA VAL A 364 -27.01 -8.87 24.75
C VAL A 364 -26.61 -9.77 25.92
N LEU A 365 -26.65 -11.10 25.74
CA LEU A 365 -26.30 -12.08 26.76
C LEU A 365 -24.81 -11.99 27.14
N LYS A 366 -23.89 -11.88 26.16
CA LYS A 366 -22.44 -11.69 26.41
C LYS A 366 -22.18 -10.46 27.29
N LYS A 367 -22.79 -9.32 26.95
CA LYS A 367 -22.64 -8.07 27.72
C LYS A 367 -23.32 -8.15 29.09
N GLY A 368 -24.48 -8.78 29.18
CA GLY A 368 -25.20 -9.00 30.44
C GLY A 368 -24.39 -9.85 31.41
N ALA A 369 -23.83 -10.97 30.92
CA ALA A 369 -23.01 -11.89 31.70
C ALA A 369 -21.76 -11.22 32.30
N ALA A 370 -21.17 -10.25 31.59
CA ALA A 370 -20.04 -9.46 32.10
C ALA A 370 -20.40 -8.58 33.32
N THR A 371 -21.69 -8.25 33.51
CA THR A 371 -22.17 -7.51 34.70
C THR A 371 -22.70 -8.45 35.77
N LYS A 372 -23.53 -9.41 35.37
CA LYS A 372 -24.14 -10.41 36.26
C LYS A 372 -24.28 -11.72 35.49
N PRO A 373 -23.45 -12.73 35.78
CA PRO A 373 -23.58 -14.04 35.17
C PRO A 373 -24.98 -14.63 35.41
N LEU A 374 -25.50 -15.34 34.41
CA LEU A 374 -26.75 -16.07 34.54
C LEU A 374 -26.51 -17.31 35.41
N ASP A 375 -27.20 -17.37 36.54
CA ASP A 375 -27.13 -18.48 37.51
C ASP A 375 -28.04 -19.63 37.08
N LEU A 376 -27.73 -20.21 35.90
CA LEU A 376 -28.35 -21.41 35.37
C LEU A 376 -27.25 -22.28 34.75
N SER A 377 -27.28 -23.57 35.08
CA SER A 377 -26.46 -24.60 34.43
C SER A 377 -26.90 -24.83 32.99
N ASP A 378 -26.02 -25.44 32.19
CA ASP A 378 -26.37 -25.80 30.81
C ASP A 378 -27.52 -26.79 30.74
N ASP A 379 -27.67 -27.68 31.73
CA ASP A 379 -28.79 -28.64 31.78
C ASP A 379 -30.12 -27.94 32.07
N GLU A 380 -30.14 -26.95 32.96
CA GLU A 380 -31.34 -26.13 33.20
C GLU A 380 -31.70 -25.27 31.99
N LEU A 381 -30.71 -24.80 31.22
CA LEU A 381 -30.94 -24.08 29.97
C LEU A 381 -31.51 -25.01 28.88
N ARG A 382 -30.96 -26.22 28.75
CA ARG A 382 -31.51 -27.25 27.84
C ARG A 382 -32.92 -27.65 28.23
N GLU A 383 -33.19 -27.82 29.53
CA GLU A 383 -34.54 -28.11 30.02
C GLU A 383 -35.51 -26.98 29.64
N ARG A 384 -35.13 -25.72 29.82
CA ARG A 384 -35.93 -24.56 29.37
C ARG A 384 -36.17 -24.54 27.86
N ALA A 385 -35.19 -24.97 27.07
CA ALA A 385 -35.35 -25.11 25.63
C ALA A 385 -36.33 -26.24 25.25
N HIS A 386 -36.44 -27.30 26.05
CA HIS A 386 -37.36 -28.42 25.83
C HIS A 386 -38.78 -28.16 26.38
N LEU A 387 -38.91 -27.34 27.41
CA LEU A 387 -40.18 -27.08 28.13
C LEU A 387 -41.02 -25.94 27.55
N PHE A 388 -40.70 -25.44 26.35
CA PHE A 388 -41.46 -24.33 25.79
C PHE A 388 -42.92 -24.73 25.52
N ASP A 389 -43.84 -23.85 25.89
CA ASP A 389 -45.19 -23.89 25.33
C ASP A 389 -45.17 -23.28 23.92
N ALA A 390 -46.10 -23.69 23.06
CA ALA A 390 -46.21 -23.15 21.70
C ALA A 390 -46.71 -21.69 21.66
N SER A 391 -46.51 -20.93 22.74
CA SER A 391 -46.75 -19.50 22.78
C SER A 391 -45.53 -18.74 22.25
N GLU A 392 -45.75 -17.51 21.79
CA GLU A 392 -44.67 -16.61 21.37
C GLU A 392 -43.62 -16.41 22.48
N HIS A 393 -44.06 -16.35 23.75
CA HIS A 393 -43.16 -16.21 24.89
C HIS A 393 -42.34 -17.48 25.14
N GLY A 394 -42.97 -18.66 25.07
CA GLY A 394 -42.28 -19.94 25.24
C GLY A 394 -41.20 -20.16 24.19
N VAL A 395 -41.52 -19.89 22.91
CA VAL A 395 -40.57 -19.97 21.80
C VAL A 395 -39.39 -19.01 22.00
N ALA A 396 -39.66 -17.76 22.39
CA ALA A 396 -38.61 -16.78 22.66
C ALA A 396 -37.67 -17.22 23.80
N VAL A 397 -38.22 -17.80 24.87
CA VAL A 397 -37.44 -18.34 26.00
C VAL A 397 -36.56 -19.51 25.56
N ALA A 398 -37.10 -20.44 24.77
CA ALA A 398 -36.31 -21.57 24.25
C ALA A 398 -35.18 -21.12 23.34
N LEU A 399 -35.46 -20.23 22.38
CA LEU A 399 -34.43 -19.70 21.48
C LEU A 399 -33.34 -18.96 22.25
N THR A 400 -33.71 -18.15 23.26
CA THR A 400 -32.75 -17.46 24.12
C THR A 400 -31.88 -18.46 24.90
N ALA A 401 -32.46 -19.55 25.41
CA ALA A 401 -31.72 -20.58 26.14
C ALA A 401 -30.74 -21.32 25.23
N VAL A 402 -31.14 -21.65 24.00
CA VAL A 402 -30.27 -22.24 22.98
C VAL A 402 -29.10 -21.32 22.65
N VAL A 403 -29.35 -20.02 22.45
CA VAL A 403 -28.30 -19.02 22.18
C VAL A 403 -27.32 -18.91 23.35
N GLU A 404 -27.79 -18.90 24.61
CA GLU A 404 -26.89 -18.85 25.76
C GLU A 404 -26.01 -20.10 25.87
N VAL A 405 -26.56 -21.29 25.59
CA VAL A 405 -25.75 -22.52 25.55
C VAL A 405 -24.72 -22.42 24.42
N ALA A 406 -25.13 -22.08 23.20
CA ALA A 406 -24.21 -21.93 22.07
C ALA A 406 -23.05 -20.97 22.40
N ARG A 407 -23.38 -19.79 22.95
CA ARG A 407 -22.41 -18.77 23.39
C ARG A 407 -21.40 -19.29 24.40
N ARG A 408 -21.83 -20.08 25.40
CA ARG A 408 -20.94 -20.66 26.43
C ARG A 408 -19.94 -21.65 25.84
N HIS A 409 -20.27 -22.28 24.72
CA HIS A 409 -19.43 -23.23 24.00
C HIS A 409 -18.72 -22.62 22.80
N GLY A 410 -18.79 -21.29 22.62
CA GLY A 410 -18.13 -20.59 21.51
C GLY A 410 -18.73 -20.88 20.13
N ILE A 411 -20.00 -21.30 20.09
CA ILE A 411 -20.74 -21.60 18.86
C ILE A 411 -21.53 -20.36 18.45
N ASP A 412 -21.35 -19.90 17.21
CA ASP A 412 -22.21 -18.88 16.58
C ASP A 412 -23.58 -19.49 16.25
N ALA A 413 -24.58 -19.13 17.05
CA ALA A 413 -25.94 -19.67 16.91
C ALA A 413 -26.63 -19.22 15.61
N GLU A 414 -26.34 -18.01 15.13
CA GLU A 414 -26.92 -17.48 13.89
C GLU A 414 -26.33 -18.21 12.68
N GLY A 415 -24.99 -18.36 12.66
CA GLY A 415 -24.29 -19.14 11.63
C GLY A 415 -24.74 -20.60 11.61
N ALA A 416 -24.79 -21.27 12.76
CA ALA A 416 -25.21 -22.67 12.85
C ALA A 416 -26.63 -22.90 12.29
N LEU A 417 -27.59 -22.02 12.60
CA LEU A 417 -28.94 -22.13 12.07
C LEU A 417 -28.99 -21.87 10.56
N ARG A 418 -28.16 -20.95 10.05
CA ARG A 418 -28.06 -20.66 8.62
C ARG A 418 -27.57 -21.86 7.84
N THR A 419 -26.46 -22.49 8.27
CA THR A 419 -25.94 -23.72 7.65
C THR A 419 -26.99 -24.83 7.64
N ALA A 420 -27.65 -25.07 8.79
CA ALA A 420 -28.70 -26.08 8.86
C ALA A 420 -29.91 -25.78 7.94
N THR A 421 -30.21 -24.49 7.74
CA THR A 421 -31.28 -24.04 6.83
C THR A 421 -30.88 -24.23 5.37
N ALA A 422 -29.63 -23.93 5.00
CA ALA A 422 -29.09 -24.21 3.66
C ALA A 422 -29.13 -25.71 3.34
N ASP A 423 -28.68 -26.56 4.28
CA ASP A 423 -28.78 -28.03 4.13
C ASP A 423 -30.24 -28.49 3.96
N ALA A 424 -31.18 -27.89 4.69
CA ALA A 424 -32.59 -28.19 4.55
C ALA A 424 -33.11 -27.80 3.16
N LEU A 425 -32.73 -26.62 2.66
CA LEU A 425 -33.09 -26.14 1.33
C LEU A 425 -32.57 -27.08 0.24
N ASP A 426 -31.32 -27.52 0.31
CA ASP A 426 -30.74 -28.44 -0.68
C ASP A 426 -31.38 -29.81 -0.63
N ARG A 427 -31.70 -30.32 0.57
CA ARG A 427 -32.49 -31.54 0.72
C ARG A 427 -33.89 -31.38 0.08
N PHE A 428 -34.56 -30.24 0.27
CA PHE A 428 -35.85 -29.99 -0.37
C PHE A 428 -35.71 -29.93 -1.90
N ARG A 429 -34.69 -29.27 -2.44
CA ARG A 429 -34.41 -29.24 -3.90
C ARG A 429 -34.21 -30.65 -4.47
N GLN A 430 -33.52 -31.53 -3.74
CA GLN A 430 -33.34 -32.94 -4.15
C GLN A 430 -34.66 -33.72 -4.13
N ILE A 431 -35.49 -33.51 -3.10
CA ILE A 431 -36.79 -34.17 -2.95
C ILE A 431 -37.81 -33.65 -3.97
N GLU A 432 -37.79 -32.36 -4.35
CA GLU A 432 -38.66 -31.81 -5.42
C GLU A 432 -38.45 -32.51 -6.77
N GLY A 433 -37.28 -33.14 -6.98
CA GLY A 433 -37.00 -34.00 -8.13
C GLY A 433 -37.53 -35.43 -8.04
N THR A 434 -38.15 -35.84 -6.93
CA THR A 434 -38.69 -37.20 -6.68
C THR A 434 -40.14 -37.17 -6.16
N ASP A 435 -40.88 -38.28 -6.35
CA ASP A 435 -42.35 -38.32 -6.17
C ASP A 435 -42.79 -37.98 -4.72
N ARG A 436 -43.93 -37.28 -4.59
CA ARG A 436 -44.40 -36.55 -3.38
C ARG A 436 -44.84 -37.42 -2.19
N SER A 437 -44.45 -38.70 -2.10
CA SER A 437 -45.01 -39.64 -1.12
C SER A 437 -44.27 -39.75 0.22
N ASP A 438 -43.04 -39.24 0.35
CA ASP A 438 -42.26 -39.43 1.56
C ASP A 438 -42.44 -38.25 2.54
N ARG A 439 -43.00 -38.53 3.73
CA ARG A 439 -43.12 -37.55 4.82
C ARG A 439 -41.78 -37.37 5.51
N TRP A 440 -41.34 -36.13 5.64
CA TRP A 440 -40.08 -35.74 6.26
C TRP A 440 -40.17 -35.60 7.79
N ILE A 441 -39.05 -35.84 8.48
CA ILE A 441 -38.82 -35.63 9.92
C ILE A 441 -37.61 -34.70 10.07
N LEU A 442 -37.73 -33.62 10.86
CA LEU A 442 -36.61 -32.79 11.33
C LEU A 442 -35.61 -33.70 12.05
N GLY A 443 -34.43 -33.91 11.45
CA GLY A 443 -33.33 -34.68 12.03
C GLY A 443 -32.61 -33.91 13.11
#